data_AF-A0A165IPY6-F1
#
_entry.id   AF-A0A165IPY6-F1
#
_cell.length_a   1.000
_cell.length_b   1.000
_cell.length_c   1.000
_cell.angle_alpha   90.00
_cell.angle_beta   90.00
_cell.angle_gamma   90.00
#
_symmetry.space_group_name_H-M   'P 1'
#
loop_
_entity.id
_entity.type
_entity.pdbx_description
1 polymer ?
#
loop_
_entity_poly.entity_id
_entity_poly.type
_entity_poly.pdbx_seq_one_letter_code
_entity_poly.pdbx_strand_id
1 'polypeptide(L)'
;MKVFTLLYVALLAFFPFALAISSLTDEFIPGDIVSVNRPGIADDREGLVIDTFQDQYGRQIVQVQLDRGEVYRTWVPYVRKIVRKTYYTVPQTPRNYRTVERIYEL
;
A
#
# COMPACT_ATOMS: atom_id res chain seq x y z
N MET A 1 -25.43 -16.62 -43.66
CA MET A 1 -24.07 -16.44 -43.07
C MET A 1 -23.79 -14.99 -42.61
N LYS A 2 -24.80 -14.21 -42.17
CA LYS A 2 -24.61 -12.79 -41.74
C LYS A 2 -24.90 -12.52 -40.25
N VAL A 3 -25.56 -13.46 -39.56
CA VAL A 3 -25.93 -13.31 -38.14
C VAL A 3 -24.73 -13.58 -37.21
N PHE A 4 -23.83 -14.47 -37.61
CA PHE A 4 -22.65 -14.84 -36.81
C PHE A 4 -21.63 -13.70 -36.69
N THR A 5 -21.51 -12.88 -37.73
CA THR A 5 -20.59 -11.74 -37.78
C THR A 5 -21.04 -10.59 -36.87
N LEU A 6 -22.35 -10.36 -36.77
CA LEU A 6 -22.92 -9.32 -35.90
C LEU A 6 -22.76 -9.64 -34.40
N LEU A 7 -22.87 -10.91 -34.03
CA LEU A 7 -22.70 -11.36 -32.65
C LEU A 7 -21.23 -11.27 -32.20
N TYR A 8 -20.28 -11.51 -33.12
CA TYR A 8 -18.84 -11.39 -32.87
C TYR A 8 -18.38 -9.93 -32.72
N VAL A 9 -18.95 -9.00 -33.50
CA VAL A 9 -18.64 -7.57 -33.40
C VAL A 9 -19.21 -6.95 -32.11
N ALA A 10 -20.39 -7.39 -31.66
CA ALA A 10 -20.97 -6.93 -30.38
C ALA A 10 -20.14 -7.40 -29.17
N LEU A 11 -19.52 -8.58 -29.24
CA LEU A 11 -18.70 -9.15 -28.17
C LEU A 11 -17.33 -8.47 -28.06
N LEU A 12 -16.77 -7.98 -29.18
CA LEU A 12 -15.53 -7.19 -29.20
C LEU A 12 -15.73 -5.70 -28.84
N ALA A 13 -16.91 -5.13 -29.10
CA ALA A 13 -17.19 -3.72 -28.81
C ALA A 13 -17.44 -3.41 -27.32
N PHE A 14 -17.74 -4.42 -26.50
CA PHE A 14 -17.87 -4.29 -25.04
C PHE A 14 -16.59 -4.69 -24.27
N PHE A 15 -15.52 -5.04 -24.97
CA PHE A 15 -14.33 -5.63 -24.35
C PHE A 15 -13.30 -4.65 -23.72
N PRO A 16 -13.33 -3.31 -23.84
CA PRO A 16 -12.31 -2.51 -23.17
C PRO A 16 -12.68 -2.12 -21.72
N PHE A 17 -13.84 -2.53 -21.19
CA PHE A 17 -14.25 -2.21 -19.82
C PHE A 17 -14.16 -3.41 -18.86
N ALA A 18 -13.26 -4.35 -19.14
CA ALA A 18 -12.92 -5.38 -18.17
C ALA A 18 -11.51 -5.13 -17.65
N LEU A 19 -11.38 -5.13 -16.33
CA LEU A 19 -10.15 -5.26 -15.55
C LEU A 19 -9.33 -3.97 -15.30
N ALA A 20 -9.97 -2.99 -14.66
CA ALA A 20 -9.28 -2.31 -13.56
C ALA A 20 -9.93 -2.74 -12.23
N ILE A 21 -9.78 -4.03 -11.89
CA ILE A 21 -9.91 -4.43 -10.49
C ILE A 21 -8.64 -3.89 -9.83
N SER A 22 -8.72 -2.69 -9.25
CA SER A 22 -7.73 -2.24 -8.29
C SER A 22 -7.75 -3.26 -7.15
N SER A 23 -6.71 -4.09 -7.10
CA SER A 23 -6.51 -5.06 -6.04
C SER A 23 -6.50 -4.31 -4.70
N LEU A 24 -7.61 -4.41 -3.95
CA LEU A 24 -7.70 -4.02 -2.54
C LEU A 24 -6.85 -4.93 -1.64
N THR A 25 -6.22 -5.95 -2.22
CA THR A 25 -5.20 -6.75 -1.56
C THR A 25 -3.88 -6.00 -1.67
N ASP A 26 -3.33 -5.58 -0.53
CA ASP A 26 -1.94 -5.12 -0.44
C ASP A 26 -1.04 -6.23 -1.00
N GLU A 27 -0.67 -6.10 -2.28
CA GLU A 27 0.23 -7.03 -2.93
C GLU A 27 1.64 -6.79 -2.38
N PHE A 28 2.25 -7.87 -1.90
CA PHE A 28 3.62 -7.87 -1.41
C PHE A 28 4.56 -8.13 -2.59
N ILE A 29 5.38 -7.15 -2.92
CA ILE A 29 6.35 -7.24 -4.02
C ILE A 29 7.76 -7.35 -3.41
N PRO A 30 8.66 -8.17 -3.99
CA PRO A 30 10.07 -8.16 -3.59
C PRO A 30 10.65 -6.74 -3.57
N GLY A 31 11.29 -6.39 -2.45
CA GLY A 31 11.80 -5.04 -2.18
C GLY A 31 10.91 -4.18 -1.29
N ASP A 32 9.65 -4.56 -1.04
CA ASP A 32 8.79 -3.86 -0.10
C ASP A 32 9.31 -4.01 1.34
N ILE A 33 9.16 -2.95 2.15
CA ILE A 33 9.39 -3.01 3.59
C ILE A 33 8.07 -3.35 4.28
N VAL A 34 8.10 -4.36 5.13
CA VAL A 34 6.94 -4.89 5.85
C VAL A 34 7.20 -4.97 7.34
N SER A 35 6.14 -4.84 8.13
CA SER A 35 6.12 -5.16 9.56
C SER A 35 5.65 -6.60 9.72
N VAL A 36 6.44 -7.40 10.43
CA VAL A 36 6.16 -8.80 10.76
C VAL A 36 5.79 -8.89 12.23
N ASN A 37 4.57 -9.34 12.50
CA ASN A 37 4.08 -9.65 13.83
C ASN A 37 4.20 -11.15 14.07
N ARG A 38 4.99 -11.58 15.06
CA ARG A 38 5.19 -13.00 15.38
C ARG A 38 4.23 -13.43 16.50
N PRO A 39 3.40 -14.47 16.30
CA PRO A 39 2.53 -14.96 17.36
C PRO A 39 3.32 -15.35 18.60
N GLY A 40 2.88 -14.88 19.78
CA GLY A 40 3.51 -15.21 21.07
C GLY A 40 4.75 -14.39 21.41
N ILE A 41 5.19 -13.48 20.53
CA ILE A 41 6.27 -12.53 20.81
C ILE A 41 5.72 -11.13 20.57
N ALA A 42 5.65 -10.31 21.61
CA ALA A 42 5.17 -8.92 21.51
C ALA A 42 6.25 -8.00 20.93
N ASP A 43 6.71 -8.30 19.72
CA ASP A 43 7.75 -7.56 19.00
C ASP A 43 7.42 -7.53 17.51
N ASP A 44 6.99 -6.35 17.03
CA ASP A 44 6.78 -6.07 15.62
C ASP A 44 8.14 -5.73 15.00
N ARG A 45 8.64 -6.58 14.10
CA ARG A 45 9.93 -6.37 13.45
C ARG A 45 9.75 -5.91 12.02
N GLU A 46 10.56 -4.95 11.60
CA GLU A 46 10.62 -4.57 10.19
C GLU A 46 11.45 -5.60 9.41
N GLY A 47 11.11 -5.77 8.14
CA GLY A 47 11.88 -6.61 7.25
C GLY A 47 11.61 -6.32 5.79
N LEU A 48 12.50 -6.81 4.94
CA LEU A 48 12.43 -6.66 3.49
C LEU A 48 11.78 -7.89 2.87
N VAL A 49 10.80 -7.70 2.00
CA VAL A 49 10.24 -8.81 1.20
C VAL A 49 11.30 -9.27 0.20
N ILE A 50 11.67 -10.55 0.26
CA ILE A 50 12.59 -11.19 -0.69
C ILE A 50 11.81 -11.86 -1.81
N ASP A 51 10.74 -12.59 -1.45
CA ASP A 51 9.99 -13.42 -2.38
C ASP A 51 8.55 -13.64 -1.89
N THR A 52 7.65 -14.00 -2.81
CA THR A 52 6.27 -14.36 -2.49
C THR A 52 5.81 -15.57 -3.31
N PHE A 53 5.06 -16.47 -2.67
CA PHE A 53 4.55 -17.68 -3.31
C PHE A 53 3.22 -18.11 -2.66
N GLN A 54 2.48 -19.01 -3.30
CA GLN A 54 1.26 -19.57 -2.73
C GLN A 54 1.53 -20.93 -2.09
N ASP A 55 0.91 -21.19 -0.93
CA ASP A 55 0.89 -22.52 -0.35
C ASP A 55 -0.18 -23.43 -0.99
N GLN A 56 -0.20 -24.69 -0.57
CA GLN A 56 -1.19 -25.69 -1.03
C GLN A 56 -2.65 -25.34 -0.70
N TYR A 57 -2.90 -24.35 0.15
CA TYR A 57 -4.22 -23.86 0.54
C TYR A 57 -4.57 -22.54 -0.18
N GLY A 58 -3.75 -22.09 -1.13
CA GLY A 58 -3.95 -20.87 -1.89
C GLY A 58 -3.64 -19.59 -1.10
N ARG A 59 -3.00 -19.69 0.07
CA ARG A 59 -2.59 -18.51 0.85
C ARG A 59 -1.28 -17.97 0.30
N GLN A 60 -1.19 -16.64 0.17
CA GLN A 60 0.06 -15.98 -0.18
C GLN A 60 1.00 -15.98 1.03
N ILE A 61 2.11 -16.68 0.88
CA ILE A 61 3.23 -16.69 1.80
C ILE A 61 4.25 -15.66 1.32
N VAL A 62 4.73 -14.85 2.26
CA VAL A 62 5.74 -13.81 2.06
C VAL A 62 7.01 -14.24 2.77
N GLN A 63 8.12 -14.22 2.06
CA GLN A 63 9.44 -14.46 2.60
C GLN A 63 10.11 -13.12 2.90
N VAL A 64 10.43 -12.88 4.18
CA VAL A 64 10.90 -11.60 4.68
C VAL A 64 12.29 -11.77 5.29
N GLN A 65 13.23 -10.90 4.93
CA GLN A 65 14.53 -10.78 5.57
C GLN A 65 14.44 -9.80 6.74
N LEU A 66 14.76 -10.26 7.95
CA LEU A 66 14.86 -9.42 9.14
C LEU A 66 16.29 -8.86 9.29
N ASP A 67 16.48 -7.88 10.19
CA ASP A 67 17.72 -7.10 10.36
C ASP A 67 19.02 -7.91 10.49
N ARG A 68 18.94 -9.16 10.97
CA ARG A 68 20.10 -10.05 11.19
C ARG A 68 20.34 -11.03 10.04
N GLY A 69 19.69 -10.83 8.90
CA GLY A 69 19.74 -11.76 7.76
C GLY A 69 18.91 -13.03 7.97
N GLU A 70 18.18 -13.13 9.09
CA GLU A 70 17.22 -14.20 9.32
C GLU A 70 16.08 -14.09 8.30
N VAL A 71 15.78 -15.20 7.63
CA VAL A 71 14.69 -15.26 6.65
C VAL A 71 13.48 -15.89 7.31
N TYR A 72 12.38 -15.16 7.34
CA TYR A 72 11.14 -15.56 7.99
C TYR A 72 10.02 -15.70 6.96
N ARG A 73 9.23 -16.78 7.06
CA ARG A 73 8.06 -17.00 6.21
C ARG A 73 6.81 -16.68 7.01
N THR A 74 5.98 -15.82 6.45
CA THR A 74 4.77 -15.33 7.10
C THR A 74 3.66 -15.13 6.08
N TRP A 75 2.45 -14.84 6.54
CA TRP A 75 1.28 -14.58 5.70
C TRP A 75 0.34 -13.62 6.43
N VAL A 76 -0.59 -13.01 5.70
CA VAL A 76 -1.62 -12.14 6.30
C VAL A 76 -2.45 -12.95 7.31
N PRO A 77 -2.65 -12.48 8.56
CA PRO A 77 -2.53 -11.10 9.05
C PRO A 77 -1.22 -10.77 9.77
N TYR A 78 -0.26 -11.69 9.81
CA TYR A 78 1.00 -11.56 10.54
C TYR A 78 2.05 -10.70 9.82
N VAL A 79 1.72 -10.20 8.63
CA VAL A 79 2.55 -9.28 7.86
C VAL A 79 1.70 -8.11 7.39
N ARG A 80 2.25 -6.90 7.51
CA ARG A 80 1.62 -5.66 7.07
C ARG A 80 2.61 -4.82 6.27
N LYS A 81 2.16 -4.25 5.16
CA LYS A 81 3.00 -3.36 4.35
C LYS A 81 3.23 -2.04 5.08
N ILE A 82 4.49 -1.61 5.18
CA ILE A 82 4.82 -0.29 5.73
C ILE A 82 4.83 0.71 4.58
N VAL A 83 3.84 1.59 4.54
CA VAL A 83 3.78 2.69 3.57
C VAL A 83 4.26 3.97 4.25
N ARG A 84 5.49 4.42 3.90
CA ARG A 84 5.99 5.73 4.36
C ARG A 84 5.24 6.84 3.62
N LYS A 85 4.30 7.50 4.31
CA LYS A 85 3.64 8.70 3.80
C LYS A 85 4.51 9.92 4.08
N THR A 86 5.05 10.54 3.03
CA THR A 86 5.73 11.82 3.15
C THR A 86 4.69 12.93 3.02
N TYR A 87 4.51 13.70 4.08
CA TYR A 87 3.68 14.89 4.05
C TYR A 87 4.57 16.10 3.83
N TYR A 88 4.36 16.81 2.72
CA TYR A 88 4.98 18.12 2.52
C TYR A 88 4.22 19.13 3.38
N THR A 89 4.81 19.61 4.46
CA THR A 89 4.29 20.77 5.18
C THR A 89 4.56 22.00 4.34
N VAL A 90 3.51 22.62 3.78
CA VAL A 90 3.64 23.94 3.14
C VAL A 90 4.07 24.93 4.23
N PRO A 91 5.18 25.67 4.05
CA PRO A 91 5.60 26.67 5.03
C PRO A 91 4.49 27.71 5.17
N GLN A 92 3.96 27.86 6.38
CA GLN A 92 2.97 28.90 6.68
C GLN A 92 3.69 30.25 6.62
N THR A 93 3.27 31.14 5.72
CA THR A 93 3.73 32.54 5.71
C THR A 93 3.51 33.13 7.10
N PRO A 94 4.51 33.78 7.73
CA PRO A 94 4.33 34.37 9.04
C PRO A 94 3.14 35.34 9.02
N ARG A 95 2.20 35.12 9.94
CA ARG A 95 1.02 35.95 10.09
C ARG A 95 1.49 37.33 10.56
N ASN A 96 1.46 38.32 9.67
CA ASN A 96 1.75 39.71 10.03
C ASN A 96 0.78 40.14 11.13
N TYR A 97 1.25 40.18 12.38
CA TYR A 97 0.48 40.73 13.48
C TYR A 97 0.55 42.25 13.41
N ARG A 98 -0.62 42.89 13.40
CA ARG A 98 -0.70 44.35 13.52
C ARG A 98 -0.75 44.69 15.00
N THR A 99 0.33 45.25 15.53
CA THR A 99 0.31 45.89 16.85
C THR A 99 -0.40 47.24 16.71
N VAL A 100 -1.41 47.49 17.55
CA VAL A 100 -2.08 48.79 17.65
C VAL A 100 -1.82 49.31 19.05
N GLU A 101 -1.00 50.34 19.16
CA GLU A 101 -0.82 51.09 20.40
C GLU A 101 -1.94 52.12 20.51
N ARG A 102 -2.63 52.18 21.65
CA ARG A 102 -3.58 53.25 21.98
C ARG A 102 -2.94 54.14 23.02
N ILE A 103 -2.76 55.41 22.67
CA ILE A 103 -2.35 56.45 23.61
C ILE A 103 -3.63 57.07 24.15
N TYR A 104 -3.75 57.15 25.48
CA TYR A 104 -4.81 57.89 26.15
C TYR A 104 -4.21 59.20 26.65
N GLU A 105 -4.71 60.32 26.16
CA GLU A 105 -4.39 61.64 26.70
C GLU A 105 -5.35 61.93 27.86
N LEU A 106 -4.81 62.37 29.00
CA LEU A 106 -5.54 62.71 30.23
C LEU A 106 -6.02 64.16 30.22
#